data_AF-X0UNE5-F1
#
_entry.id   AF-X0UNE5-F1
#
_cell.length_a   1.000
_cell.length_b   1.000
_cell.length_c   1.000
_cell.angle_alpha   90.00
_cell.angle_beta   90.00
_cell.angle_gamma   90.00
#
_symmetry.space_group_name_H-M   'P 1'
#
loop_
_entity.id
_entity.type
_entity.pdbx_description
1 polymer ?
#
loop_
_entity_poly.entity_id
_entity_poly.type
_entity_poly.pdbx_seq_one_letter_code
_entity_poly.pdbx_strand_id
1 'polypeptide(L)' 'VRRRVLEEIKFESDKYDIDSELLIKASRKGMKIASVPIETIYGKELSGIHPVRDTLRFMGLLTKSYFNHGR' A
#
# COMPACT_ATOMS: atom_id res chain seq x y z
N VAL A 1 11.08 -6.11 3.89
CA VAL A 1 10.25 -5.76 5.08
C VAL A 1 10.55 -6.73 6.20
N ARG A 2 10.69 -6.29 7.47
CA ARG A 2 10.94 -7.20 8.60
C ARG A 2 9.66 -7.97 8.96
N ARG A 3 9.79 -9.24 9.36
CA ARG A 3 8.65 -10.11 9.75
C ARG A 3 7.68 -9.45 10.72
N ARG A 4 8.21 -8.82 11.79
CA ARG A 4 7.42 -8.13 12.82
C ARG A 4 6.46 -7.06 12.24
N VAL A 5 6.83 -6.40 11.15
CA VAL A 5 5.98 -5.41 10.49
C VAL A 5 4.72 -6.08 9.94
N LEU A 6 4.86 -7.25 9.32
CA LEU A 6 3.74 -8.00 8.75
C LEU A 6 2.86 -8.63 9.82
N GLU A 7 3.44 -9.02 10.95
CA GLU A 7 2.69 -9.57 12.09
C GLU A 7 1.86 -8.51 12.83
N GLU A 8 2.35 -7.27 12.87
CA GLU A 8 1.65 -6.17 13.55
C GLU A 8 0.59 -5.48 12.67
N ILE A 9 0.57 -5.74 11.37
CA ILE A 9 -0.35 -5.11 10.41
C ILE A 9 -1.40 -6.13 9.98
N LYS A 10 -2.67 -5.83 10.29
CA LYS A 10 -3.81 -6.55 9.72
C LYS A 10 -4.10 -5.96 8.34
N PHE A 11 -3.98 -6.75 7.29
CA PHE A 11 -4.30 -6.35 5.92
C PHE A 11 -5.78 -6.53 5.63
N GLU A 12 -6.34 -5.60 4.88
CA GLU A 12 -7.75 -5.60 4.47
C GLU A 12 -7.90 -5.30 2.98
N SER A 13 -6.86 -4.76 2.34
CA SER A 13 -6.82 -4.47 0.92
C SER A 13 -6.44 -5.71 0.09
N ASP A 14 -6.75 -5.64 -1.21
CA ASP A 14 -6.39 -6.65 -2.20
C ASP A 14 -5.64 -6.03 -3.39
N LYS A 15 -5.04 -6.88 -4.22
CA LYS A 15 -4.39 -6.49 -5.48
C LYS A 15 -3.34 -5.40 -5.28
N TYR A 16 -3.46 -4.29 -6.02
CA TYR A 16 -2.47 -3.21 -6.09
C TYR A 16 -2.45 -2.30 -4.86
N ASP A 17 -3.38 -2.47 -3.92
CA ASP A 17 -3.52 -1.59 -2.76
C ASP A 17 -2.69 -2.05 -1.54
N ILE A 18 -2.20 -3.30 -1.55
CA ILE A 18 -1.48 -3.92 -0.42
C ILE A 18 -0.25 -3.12 -0.01
N ASP A 19 0.57 -2.69 -0.98
CA ASP A 19 1.79 -1.94 -0.70
C ASP A 19 1.48 -0.57 -0.07
N SER A 20 0.41 0.07 -0.54
CA SER A 20 -0.05 1.35 -0.01
C SER A 20 -0.61 1.19 1.41
N GLU A 21 -1.42 0.17 1.65
CA GLU A 21 -1.95 -0.15 2.98
C GLU A 21 -0.82 -0.44 3.97
N LEU A 22 0.19 -1.22 3.55
CA LEU A 22 1.38 -1.52 4.34
C LEU A 22 2.07 -0.23 4.80
N LEU A 23 2.36 0.68 3.87
CA LEU A 23 3.06 1.92 4.16
C LEU A 23 2.26 2.83 5.10
N ILE A 24 0.95 2.99 4.85
CA ILE A 24 0.06 3.80 5.69
C ILE A 24 0.00 3.23 7.12
N LYS A 25 -0.25 1.93 7.27
CA LYS A 25 -0.38 1.29 8.60
C LYS A 25 0.96 1.21 9.34
N ALA A 26 2.07 0.94 8.65
CA ALA A 26 3.41 0.96 9.24
C ALA A 26 3.79 2.35 9.74
N SER A 27 3.55 3.40 8.94
CA SER A 27 3.83 4.78 9.33
C SER A 27 3.05 5.18 10.58
N ARG A 28 1.77 4.78 10.67
CA ARG A 28 0.91 5.06 11.83
C ARG A 28 1.35 4.36 13.10
N LYS A 29 1.98 3.19 12.97
CA LYS A 29 2.58 2.46 14.10
C LYS A 29 3.97 2.99 14.49
N GLY A 30 4.42 4.11 13.92
CA GLY A 30 5.73 4.70 14.21
C GLY A 30 6.90 3.88 13.68
N MET A 31 6.66 2.97 12.72
CA MET A 31 7.72 2.16 12.14
C MET A 31 8.61 3.01 11.23
N LYS A 32 9.92 2.71 11.21
CA LYS A 32 10.87 3.41 10.36
C LYS A 32 10.68 3.00 8.90
N ILE A 33 10.38 3.99 8.05
CA ILE A 33 10.29 3.86 6.60
C ILE A 33 11.42 4.70 5.99
N ALA A 34 12.09 4.16 4.98
CA ALA A 34 13.15 4.85 4.25
C ALA A 34 12.96 4.64 2.75
N SER A 35 13.25 5.68 1.97
CA SER A 35 13.33 5.59 0.51
C SER A 35 14.77 5.28 0.12
N VAL A 36 14.96 4.33 -0.79
CA VAL A 36 16.27 3.98 -1.35
C VAL A 36 16.17 4.03 -2.88
N PRO A 37 17.18 4.59 -3.56
CA PRO A 37 17.18 4.61 -5.02
C PRO A 37 17.31 3.17 -5.56
N ILE A 38 16.42 2.81 -6.49
CA ILE A 38 16.44 1.55 -7.23
C ILE A 38 16.18 1.82 -8.71
N GLU A 39 16.67 0.94 -9.57
CA GLU A 39 16.41 1.01 -11.01
C GLU A 39 15.07 0.33 -11.34
N THR A 40 14.26 0.97 -12.19
CA THR A 40 13.04 0.37 -12.73
C THR A 40 13.37 -0.41 -14.01
N ILE A 41 13.27 -1.74 -13.95
CA ILE A 41 13.52 -2.62 -15.09
C ILE A 41 12.20 -2.86 -15.83
N TYR A 42 12.07 -2.34 -17.05
CA TYR A 42 10.90 -2.56 -17.91
C TYR A 42 11.07 -3.78 -18.83
N GLY A 43 10.08 -4.66 -18.85
CA GLY A 43 10.00 -5.81 -19.77
C GLY A 43 9.01 -5.59 -20.92
N LYS A 44 8.67 -6.68 -21.63
CA LYS A 44 7.62 -6.69 -22.67
C LYS A 44 6.21 -6.92 -22.11
N GLU A 45 6.05 -6.84 -20.80
CA GLU A 45 4.79 -7.16 -20.12
C GLU A 45 3.76 -6.03 -20.26
N LEU A 46 2.49 -6.39 -20.35
CA LEU A 46 1.38 -5.44 -20.31
C LEU A 46 0.97 -5.19 -18.87
N SER A 47 0.64 -3.94 -18.55
CA SER A 47 0.15 -3.58 -17.22
C SER A 47 -1.18 -4.29 -16.93
N GLY A 48 -1.25 -4.99 -15.79
CA GLY A 48 -2.49 -5.56 -15.28
C GLY A 48 -3.41 -4.54 -14.59
N ILE A 49 -2.98 -3.27 -14.49
CA ILE A 49 -3.74 -2.20 -13.85
C ILE A 49 -4.81 -1.69 -14.82
N HIS A 50 -6.05 -1.67 -14.34
CA HIS A 50 -7.21 -1.11 -15.01
C HIS A 50 -7.39 0.34 -14.54
N PRO A 51 -7.07 1.34 -15.37
CA PRO A 51 -6.89 2.73 -14.91
C PRO A 51 -8.07 3.27 -14.10
N VAL A 52 -9.32 3.03 -14.53
CA VAL A 52 -10.50 3.54 -13.83
C VAL A 52 -10.80 2.73 -12.57
N ARG A 53 -10.93 1.40 -12.71
CA ARG A 53 -11.35 0.53 -11.62
C ARG A 53 -10.35 0.52 -10.46
N ASP A 54 -9.06 0.42 -10.77
CA ASP A 54 -8.04 0.33 -9.74
C ASP A 54 -7.79 1.71 -9.10
N THR A 55 -7.95 2.81 -9.83
CA THR A 55 -7.95 4.17 -9.22
C THR A 55 -9.12 4.35 -8.26
N LEU A 56 -10.34 3.95 -8.63
CA LEU A 56 -11.49 4.05 -7.72
C LEU A 56 -11.30 3.18 -6.46
N ARG A 57 -10.71 1.99 -6.59
CA ARG A 57 -10.35 1.15 -5.44
C ARG A 57 -9.36 1.86 -4.53
N PHE A 58 -8.30 2.43 -5.11
CA PHE A 58 -7.29 3.20 -4.38
C PHE A 58 -7.89 4.39 -3.62
N MET A 59 -8.82 5.13 -4.21
CA MET A 59 -9.55 6.19 -3.51
C MET A 59 -10.36 5.66 -2.32
N GLY A 60 -10.96 4.47 -2.44
CA GLY A 60 -11.59 3.76 -1.34
C GLY A 60 -10.60 3.42 -0.20
N LEU A 61 -9.39 2.96 -0.52
CA LEU A 61 -8.33 2.74 0.46
C LEU A 61 -7.97 4.02 1.21
N LEU A 62 -7.80 5.14 0.50
CA LEU A 62 -7.45 6.44 1.09
C LEU A 62 -8.53 6.95 2.04
N THR A 63 -9.78 6.92 1.60
CA THR A 63 -10.93 7.34 2.44
C THR A 63 -11.05 6.47 3.68
N LYS A 64 -11.01 5.14 3.54
CA LYS A 64 -11.02 4.20 4.69
C LYS A 64 -9.86 4.46 5.64
N SER A 65 -8.66 4.65 5.10
CA SER A 65 -7.48 4.96 5.90
C SER A 65 -7.66 6.26 6.66
N TYR A 66 -8.17 7.31 6.02
CA TYR A 66 -8.42 8.60 6.65
C TYR A 66 -9.45 8.49 7.80
N PHE A 67 -10.61 7.86 7.56
CA PHE A 67 -11.68 7.77 8.56
C PHE A 67 -11.36 6.82 9.73
N ASN A 68 -10.69 5.69 9.49
CA ASN A 68 -10.31 4.74 10.55
C ASN A 68 -9.20 5.26 11.48
N HIS A 69 -8.66 6.47 11.24
CA HIS A 69 -7.69 7.10 12.14
C HIS A 69 -8.35 7.99 13.22
N GLY A 70 -9.65 8.27 13.10
CA GLY A 70 -10.39 9.12 14.04
C GLY A 70 -11.12 8.36 15.17
N ARG A 71 -10.82 7.08 15.40
CA ARG A 71 -11.34 6.29 16.53
C ARG A 71 -10.20 5.60 17.28
#